data_AF-A0A7L3VV18-F1
#
_entry.id   AF-A0A7L3VV18-F1
#
_cell.length_a   1.000
_cell.length_b   1.000
_cell.length_c   1.000
_cell.angle_alpha   90.00
_cell.angle_beta   90.00
_cell.angle_gamma   90.00
#
_symmetry.space_group_name_H-M   'P 1'
#
loop_
_entity.id
_entity.type
_entity.pdbx_description
1 polymer ?
#
loop_
_entity_poly.entity_id
_entity_poly.type
_entity_poly.pdbx_seq_one_letter_code
_entity_poly.pdbx_strand_id
1 'polypeptide(L)'
;PIGTPEYSPPEWILLGCYHGQPATIWSLGILLYELVCGHLPFRTNKDIVQGQLVFPPRVSQECQHLIRWCLSMDPTHRPCLEDLFEHSWLQE
;
A
#
# COMPACT_ATOMS: atom_id res chain seq x y z
N PRO A 1 -6.38 17.05 -9.78
CA PRO A 1 -5.37 15.97 -9.84
C PRO A 1 -5.87 14.82 -10.72
N ILE A 2 -5.09 14.44 -11.74
CA ILE A 2 -5.44 13.34 -12.65
C ILE A 2 -4.83 12.06 -12.06
N GLY A 3 -5.65 11.25 -11.41
CA GLY A 3 -5.31 9.97 -10.78
C GLY A 3 -6.54 9.33 -10.16
N THR A 4 -6.48 8.03 -9.82
CA THR A 4 -7.55 7.30 -9.13
C THR A 4 -7.45 7.58 -7.61
N PRO A 5 -8.39 8.32 -6.99
CA PRO A 5 -8.27 8.80 -5.61
C PRO A 5 -7.95 7.72 -4.58
N GLU A 6 -8.50 6.52 -4.76
CA GLU A 6 -8.37 5.36 -3.89
C GLU A 6 -6.93 4.81 -3.82
N TYR A 7 -6.08 5.15 -4.79
CA TYR A 7 -4.68 4.79 -4.86
C TYR A 7 -3.75 5.88 -4.31
N SER A 8 -4.29 7.00 -3.85
CA SER A 8 -3.49 8.12 -3.35
C SER A 8 -2.94 7.82 -1.94
N PRO A 9 -1.68 8.18 -1.66
CA PRO A 9 -1.09 7.95 -0.34
C PRO A 9 -1.61 8.96 0.71
N PRO A 10 -1.49 8.66 2.01
CA PRO A 10 -2.05 9.50 3.07
C PRO A 10 -1.43 10.90 3.13
N GLU A 11 -0.14 11.05 2.81
CA GLU A 11 0.53 12.35 2.77
C GLU A 11 -0.07 13.29 1.71
N TRP A 12 -0.59 12.76 0.60
CA TRP A 12 -1.32 13.57 -0.38
C TRP A 12 -2.61 14.14 0.21
N ILE A 13 -3.34 13.31 0.98
CA ILE A 13 -4.61 13.70 1.61
C ILE A 13 -4.37 14.72 2.73
N LEU A 14 -3.31 14.53 3.51
CA LEU A 14 -3.01 15.34 4.69
C LEU A 14 -2.27 16.64 4.35
N LEU A 15 -1.33 16.60 3.39
CA LEU A 15 -0.39 17.68 3.12
C LEU A 15 -0.54 18.29 1.72
N GLY A 16 -1.27 17.62 0.81
CA GLY A 16 -1.41 18.07 -0.57
C GLY A 16 -0.14 17.90 -1.41
N CYS A 17 0.83 17.10 -0.94
CA CYS A 17 2.04 16.77 -1.68
C CYS A 17 2.54 15.35 -1.34
N TYR A 18 3.36 14.79 -2.22
CA TYR A 18 3.99 13.48 -2.02
C TYR A 18 5.29 13.39 -2.82
N HIS A 19 6.18 12.49 -2.42
CA HIS A 19 7.34 12.10 -3.22
C HIS A 19 7.00 10.91 -4.13
N GLY A 20 7.47 10.95 -5.38
CA GLY A 20 7.10 9.97 -6.41
C GLY A 20 7.37 8.53 -6.00
N GLN A 21 8.58 8.21 -5.54
CA GLN A 21 8.97 6.83 -5.22
C GLN A 21 8.13 6.23 -4.06
N PRO A 22 8.00 6.85 -2.87
CA PRO A 22 7.13 6.33 -1.81
C PRO A 22 5.65 6.27 -2.21
N ALA A 23 5.17 7.18 -3.07
CA ALA A 23 3.80 7.15 -3.57
C ALA A 23 3.56 5.99 -4.54
N THR A 24 4.53 5.66 -5.39
CA THR A 24 4.49 4.46 -6.24
C THR A 24 4.45 3.19 -5.41
N ILE A 25 5.24 3.09 -4.35
CA ILE A 25 5.24 1.92 -3.46
C ILE A 25 3.89 1.77 -2.75
N TRP A 26 3.29 2.88 -2.31
CA TRP A 26 1.93 2.88 -1.78
C TRP A 26 0.91 2.33 -2.78
N SER A 27 0.89 2.86 -4.01
CA SER A 27 -0.09 2.44 -5.02
C SER A 27 0.11 0.98 -5.45
N LEU A 28 1.35 0.47 -5.47
CA LEU A 28 1.64 -0.96 -5.63
C LEU A 28 1.10 -1.80 -4.47
N GLY A 29 1.18 -1.31 -3.23
CA GLY A 29 0.56 -1.96 -2.06
C GLY A 29 -0.96 -2.05 -2.18
N ILE A 30 -1.62 -0.98 -2.64
CA ILE A 30 -3.08 -0.96 -2.91
C ILE A 30 -3.44 -1.97 -3.98
N LEU A 31 -2.71 -1.97 -5.11
CA LEU A 31 -2.92 -2.90 -6.21
C LEU A 31 -2.75 -4.35 -5.75
N LEU A 32 -1.67 -4.65 -5.03
CA LEU A 32 -1.39 -6.00 -4.54
C LEU A 32 -2.50 -6.48 -3.61
N TYR A 33 -2.94 -5.64 -2.68
CA TYR A 33 -4.08 -5.94 -1.83
C TYR A 33 -5.33 -6.26 -2.66
N GLU A 34 -5.64 -5.42 -3.66
CA GLU A 34 -6.82 -5.65 -4.52
C GLU A 34 -6.73 -6.98 -5.27
N LEU A 35 -5.57 -7.33 -5.82
CA LEU A 35 -5.35 -8.59 -6.51
C LEU A 35 -5.56 -9.80 -5.59
N VAL A 36 -5.05 -9.76 -4.35
CA VAL A 36 -5.13 -10.91 -3.44
C VAL A 36 -6.44 -10.95 -2.66
N CYS A 37 -7.07 -9.83 -2.34
CA CYS A 37 -8.31 -9.77 -1.56
C CYS A 37 -9.58 -9.70 -2.44
N GLY A 38 -9.46 -9.22 -3.69
CA GLY A 38 -10.57 -9.02 -4.63
C GLY A 38 -11.36 -7.73 -4.43
N HIS A 39 -10.85 -6.81 -3.61
CA HIS A 39 -11.43 -5.49 -3.36
C HIS A 39 -10.37 -4.53 -2.82
N LEU A 40 -10.60 -3.22 -2.93
CA LEU A 40 -9.72 -2.20 -2.36
C LEU A 40 -9.67 -2.28 -0.82
N PRO A 41 -8.51 -1.95 -0.20
CA PRO A 41 -8.38 -1.89 1.26
C PRO A 41 -9.10 -0.67 1.85
N PHE A 42 -9.14 0.44 1.11
CA PHE A 42 -9.69 1.73 1.55
C PHE A 42 -10.71 2.25 0.54
N ARG A 43 -11.80 2.85 1.02
CA ARG A 43 -12.87 3.40 0.15
C ARG A 43 -13.02 4.91 0.30
N THR A 44 -12.54 5.47 1.40
CA THR A 44 -12.64 6.89 1.69
C THR A 44 -11.29 7.46 2.13
N ASN A 45 -11.13 8.78 2.00
CA ASN A 45 -9.96 9.49 2.52
C ASN A 45 -9.73 9.23 4.02
N LYS A 46 -10.82 9.02 4.78
CA LYS A 46 -10.74 8.69 6.20
C LYS A 46 -10.12 7.31 6.42
N ASP A 47 -10.53 6.31 5.63
CA ASP A 47 -9.99 4.95 5.73
C ASP A 47 -8.49 4.95 5.40
N ILE A 48 -8.09 5.70 4.36
CA ILE A 48 -6.69 5.84 3.95
C ILE A 48 -5.84 6.41 5.09
N VAL A 49 -6.29 7.50 5.72
CA VAL A 49 -5.57 8.12 6.84
C VAL A 49 -5.57 7.24 8.10
N GLN A 50 -6.58 6.39 8.29
CA GLN A 50 -6.60 5.42 9.39
C GLN A 50 -5.68 4.23 9.15
N GLY A 51 -5.42 3.84 7.90
CA GLY A 51 -4.48 2.79 7.54
C GLY A 51 -4.84 1.39 8.03
N GLN A 52 -6.11 1.14 8.37
CA GLN A 52 -6.54 -0.15 8.92
C GLN A 52 -6.73 -1.19 7.82
N LEU A 53 -5.94 -2.27 7.87
CA LEU A 53 -5.97 -3.36 6.91
C LEU A 53 -6.64 -4.60 7.51
N VAL A 54 -7.52 -5.25 6.74
CA VAL A 54 -8.21 -6.49 7.14
C VAL A 54 -7.98 -7.54 6.08
N PHE A 55 -7.31 -8.64 6.43
CA PHE A 55 -6.98 -9.69 5.48
C PHE A 55 -7.90 -10.90 5.64
N PRO A 56 -8.38 -11.50 4.53
CA PRO A 56 -9.09 -12.78 4.62
C PRO A 56 -8.10 -13.90 4.98
N PRO A 57 -8.55 -14.99 5.65
CA PRO A 57 -7.67 -16.06 6.13
C PRO A 57 -6.82 -16.75 5.06
N ARG A 58 -7.18 -16.61 3.78
CA ARG A 58 -6.48 -17.22 2.64
C ARG A 58 -5.20 -16.48 2.22
N VAL A 59 -4.93 -15.28 2.73
CA VAL A 59 -3.73 -14.50 2.37
C VAL A 59 -2.59 -14.90 3.30
N SER A 60 -1.47 -15.37 2.75
CA SER A 60 -0.29 -15.80 3.51
C SER A 60 0.30 -14.67 4.35
N GLN A 61 0.99 -15.00 5.43
CA GLN A 61 1.54 -14.00 6.35
C GLN A 61 2.60 -13.13 5.67
N GLU A 62 3.37 -13.73 4.76
CA GLU A 62 4.40 -13.11 3.95
C GLU A 62 3.78 -12.08 3.00
N CYS A 63 2.66 -12.42 2.35
CA CYS A 63 1.92 -11.47 1.51
C CYS A 63 1.36 -10.32 2.34
N GLN A 64 0.75 -10.61 3.49
CA GLN A 64 0.24 -9.56 4.38
C GLN A 64 1.35 -8.65 4.88
N HIS A 65 2.53 -9.20 5.19
CA HIS A 65 3.70 -8.44 5.60
C HIS A 65 4.15 -7.48 4.49
N LEU A 66 4.32 -7.98 3.26
CA LEU A 66 4.68 -7.15 2.10
C LEU A 66 3.69 -6.00 1.89
N ILE A 67 2.39 -6.30 1.93
CA ILE A 67 1.33 -5.29 1.76
C ILE A 67 1.40 -4.24 2.88
N ARG A 68 1.53 -4.66 4.15
CA ARG A 68 1.67 -3.72 5.28
C ARG A 68 2.91 -2.84 5.15
N TRP A 69 4.00 -3.39 4.64
CA TRP A 69 5.24 -2.64 4.44
C TRP A 69 5.06 -1.55 3.37
N CYS A 70 4.49 -1.90 2.21
CA CYS A 70 4.13 -0.94 1.16
C CYS A 70 3.17 0.15 1.65
N LEU A 71 2.18 -0.24 2.46
CA LEU A 71 1.13 0.64 2.99
C LEU A 71 1.50 1.26 4.35
N SER A 72 2.80 1.42 4.62
CA SER A 72 3.26 2.16 5.79
C SER A 72 2.78 3.62 5.73
N MET A 73 2.18 4.09 6.82
CA MET A 73 1.64 5.44 6.92
C MET A 73 2.72 6.51 6.79
N ASP A 74 3.90 6.26 7.38
CA ASP A 74 5.08 7.08 7.18
C ASP A 74 5.75 6.66 5.85
N PRO A 75 5.90 7.58 4.88
CA PRO A 75 6.53 7.27 3.60
C PRO A 75 8.00 6.83 3.73
N THR A 76 8.69 7.17 4.82
CA THR A 76 10.10 6.78 5.05
C THR A 76 10.26 5.33 5.50
N HIS A 77 9.18 4.70 5.97
CA HIS A 77 9.16 3.29 6.36
C HIS A 77 8.77 2.35 5.20
N ARG A 78 8.35 2.90 4.06
CA ARG A 78 8.03 2.11 2.87
C ARG A 78 9.30 1.55 2.23
N PRO A 79 9.26 0.34 1.67
CA PRO A 79 10.42 -0.25 0.97
C PRO A 79 10.79 0.56 -0.27
N CYS A 80 12.03 0.43 -0.74
CA CYS A 80 12.36 0.77 -2.12
C CYS A 80 11.90 -0.36 -3.08
N LEU A 81 12.08 -0.16 -4.38
CA LEU A 81 11.64 -1.17 -5.34
C LEU A 81 12.52 -2.43 -5.29
N GLU A 82 13.81 -2.25 -5.05
CA GLU A 82 14.80 -3.31 -4.88
C GLU A 82 14.44 -4.18 -3.66
N ASP A 83 14.07 -3.54 -2.53
CA ASP A 83 13.62 -4.22 -1.32
C ASP A 83 12.39 -5.11 -1.57
N LEU A 84 11.46 -4.66 -2.44
CA LEU A 84 10.29 -5.46 -2.80
C LEU A 84 10.70 -6.75 -3.51
N PHE A 85 11.59 -6.66 -4.51
CA PHE A 85 12.02 -7.83 -5.27
C PHE A 85 12.73 -8.86 -4.39
N GLU A 86 13.45 -8.43 -3.36
CA GLU A 86 14.12 -9.33 -2.41
C GLU A 86 13.18 -9.87 -1.32
N HIS A 87 11.94 -9.38 -1.23
CA HIS A 87 11.01 -9.83 -0.21
C HIS A 87 10.60 -11.28 -0.42
N SER A 88 10.59 -12.08 0.66
CA SER A 88 10.37 -13.54 0.62
C SER A 88 9.13 -13.95 -0.18
N TRP A 89 8.03 -13.20 -0.08
CA TRP A 89 6.79 -13.47 -0.85
C TRP A 89 6.97 -13.46 -2.39
N LEU A 90 7.91 -12.67 -2.91
CA LEU A 90 8.21 -12.61 -4.35
C LEU A 90 9.30 -13.60 -4.78
N GLN A 91 9.99 -14.21 -3.83
CA GLN A 91 11.05 -15.20 -4.06
C GLN A 91 10.56 -16.65 -3.95
N GLU A 92 9.26 -16.85 -3.70
CA GLU A 92 8.58 -18.16 -3.68
C GLU A 92 8.22 -18.69 -5.07
#